data_AF-A0A954THE7-F1
#
_entry.id   AF-A0A954THE7-F1
#
_cell.length_a   1.000
_cell.length_b   1.000
_cell.length_c   1.000
_cell.angle_alpha   90.00
_cell.angle_beta   90.00
_cell.angle_gamma   90.00
#
_symmetry.space_group_name_H-M   'P 1'
#
loop_
_entity.id
_entity.type
_entity.pdbx_description
1 polymer ?
#
loop_
_entity_poly.entity_id
_entity_poly.type
_entity_poly.pdbx_seq_one_letter_code
_entity_poly.pdbx_strand_id
1 'polypeptide(L)'
;MTLEQFREWLNERIAEASNQELFRLRCWIRDTRSASKRQLRDRQKRLEAARAVFEQSKQFIELQQASREVESLQKGVIGLSAAVEEGRAKREKLHEFQRRMKVAEQRLVEAERNQDNQAKRRLDRAVKSWNRLQEELGLAEAETKLDQLGDQLGTASSSAGVRFEAISSQAAQKYIIPDLQLADHNPFVLHGVTLGCPRGELDQIVVTIGEKNIAKVHAVVEAKSNINDLAHGFRVRQENLAWFAGDPQGFDVQMYKNDKFTSGMFGNEIVTHQEHGRTFAFDSTSFDMFRNMDHPPYRLNGLYFVTENRPLLGLESGDLNRLMYRVATDFQLDIGSKLKLSRLYHWLLDFVKPVQSVDVLRLYAQEDQLAKHILFAPPR
;
A
#
# COMPACT_ATOMS: atom_id res chain seq x y z
N MET A 1 -25.12 12.04 7.11
CA MET A 1 -24.40 13.31 7.28
C MET A 1 -24.89 14.31 6.24
N THR A 2 -25.22 15.54 6.64
CA THR A 2 -25.54 16.63 5.70
C THR A 2 -24.26 17.24 5.12
N LEU A 3 -24.38 18.07 4.08
CA LEU A 3 -23.20 18.71 3.47
C LEU A 3 -22.49 19.70 4.42
N GLU A 4 -23.24 20.37 5.30
CA GLU A 4 -22.65 21.26 6.32
C GLU A 4 -21.94 20.45 7.41
N GLN A 5 -22.54 19.37 7.89
CA GLN A 5 -21.86 18.44 8.82
C GLN A 5 -20.58 17.86 8.20
N PHE A 6 -20.59 17.55 6.91
CA PHE A 6 -19.38 17.12 6.19
C PHE A 6 -18.33 18.22 6.14
N ARG A 7 -18.72 19.49 5.94
CA ARG A 7 -17.79 20.62 5.95
C ARG A 7 -17.11 20.77 7.32
N GLU A 8 -17.90 20.74 8.38
CA GLU A 8 -17.42 20.86 9.77
C GLU A 8 -16.45 19.73 10.08
N TRP A 9 -16.85 18.48 9.86
CA TRP A 9 -16.00 17.30 10.04
C TRP A 9 -14.72 17.39 9.20
N LEU A 10 -14.81 17.82 7.94
CA LEU A 10 -13.65 17.93 7.06
C LEU A 10 -12.67 19.01 7.55
N ASN A 11 -13.17 20.14 8.04
CA ASN A 11 -12.33 21.21 8.58
C ASN A 11 -11.57 20.76 9.83
N GLU A 12 -12.19 19.97 10.71
CA GLU A 12 -11.50 19.38 11.86
C GLU A 12 -10.35 18.47 11.41
N ARG A 13 -10.62 17.56 10.46
CA ARG A 13 -9.58 16.66 9.93
C ARG A 13 -8.46 17.41 9.23
N ILE A 14 -8.76 18.50 8.53
CA ILE A 14 -7.74 19.37 7.93
C ILE A 14 -6.91 20.07 9.01
N ALA A 15 -7.54 20.58 10.07
CA ALA A 15 -6.83 21.21 11.17
C ALA A 15 -5.86 20.23 11.86
N GLU A 16 -6.31 18.99 12.09
CA GLU A 16 -5.46 17.92 12.64
C GLU A 16 -4.32 17.55 11.69
N ALA A 17 -4.63 17.31 10.41
CA ALA A 17 -3.65 16.96 9.39
C ALA A 17 -2.63 18.08 9.17
N SER A 18 -3.01 19.34 9.40
CA SER A 18 -2.10 20.50 9.32
C SER A 18 -0.97 20.46 10.35
N ASN A 19 -1.04 19.61 11.38
CA ASN A 19 0.09 19.38 12.28
C ASN A 19 1.16 18.48 11.65
N GLN A 20 0.83 17.73 10.59
CA GLN A 20 1.75 16.84 9.90
C GLN A 20 2.52 17.62 8.82
N GLU A 21 3.86 17.54 8.86
CA GLU A 21 4.71 18.24 7.90
C GLU A 21 4.43 17.84 6.45
N LEU A 22 4.22 16.55 6.20
CA LEU A 22 3.89 16.02 4.87
C LEU A 22 2.64 16.68 4.28
N PHE A 23 1.56 16.78 5.07
CA PHE A 23 0.30 17.37 4.63
C PHE A 23 0.46 18.87 4.35
N ARG A 24 1.11 19.62 5.26
CA ARG A 24 1.39 21.05 5.07
C ARG A 24 2.18 21.31 3.80
N LEU A 25 3.22 20.51 3.54
CA LEU A 25 4.07 20.67 2.36
C LEU A 25 3.30 20.41 1.06
N ARG A 26 2.42 19.41 1.04
CA ARG A 26 1.51 19.16 -0.09
C ARG A 26 0.57 20.34 -0.33
N CYS A 27 -0.09 20.84 0.73
CA CYS A 27 -0.95 22.02 0.63
C CYS A 27 -0.19 23.24 0.09
N TRP A 28 1.02 23.48 0.61
CA TRP A 28 1.86 24.57 0.13
C TRP A 28 2.21 24.42 -1.35
N ILE A 29 2.64 23.23 -1.80
CA ILE A 29 2.92 22.95 -3.23
C ILE A 29 1.68 23.22 -4.08
N ARG A 30 0.51 22.71 -3.66
CA ARG A 30 -0.78 22.92 -4.33
C ARG A 30 -1.10 24.42 -4.45
N ASP A 31 -0.97 25.16 -3.36
CA ASP A 31 -1.34 26.57 -3.29
C ASP A 31 -0.38 27.44 -4.11
N THR A 32 0.93 27.17 -4.05
CA THR A 32 1.95 27.81 -4.89
C THR A 32 1.70 27.55 -6.37
N ARG A 33 1.36 26.31 -6.75
CA ARG A 33 1.00 25.96 -8.13
C ARG A 33 -0.30 26.64 -8.57
N SER A 34 -1.27 26.78 -7.67
CA SER A 34 -2.54 27.46 -7.96
C SER A 34 -2.33 28.96 -8.18
N ALA A 35 -1.57 29.63 -7.31
CA ALA A 35 -1.22 31.04 -7.43
C ALA A 35 -0.41 31.34 -8.70
N SER A 36 0.53 30.45 -9.06
CA SER A 36 1.43 30.62 -10.20
C SER A 36 0.97 29.89 -11.47
N LYS A 37 -0.30 29.45 -11.52
CA LYS A 37 -0.85 28.54 -12.54
C LYS A 37 -0.61 29.02 -13.97
N ARG A 38 -0.77 30.33 -14.22
CA ARG A 38 -0.57 30.90 -15.57
C ARG A 38 0.89 30.84 -15.98
N GLN A 39 1.80 31.28 -15.11
CA GLN A 39 3.24 31.29 -15.38
C GLN A 39 3.77 29.87 -15.63
N LEU A 40 3.36 28.91 -14.79
CA LEU A 40 3.71 27.51 -14.93
C LEU A 40 3.20 26.95 -16.27
N ARG A 41 1.91 27.13 -16.59
CA ARG A 41 1.35 26.66 -17.87
C ARG A 41 2.06 27.27 -19.08
N ASP A 42 2.38 28.55 -19.05
CA ASP A 42 3.04 29.23 -20.17
C ASP A 42 4.47 28.71 -20.38
N ARG A 43 5.23 28.47 -19.31
CA ARG A 43 6.57 27.89 -19.40
C ARG A 43 6.54 26.42 -19.82
N GLN A 44 5.60 25.63 -19.30
CA GLN A 44 5.41 24.24 -19.69
C GLN A 44 5.08 24.13 -21.19
N LYS A 45 4.15 24.94 -21.70
CA LYS A 45 3.84 24.97 -23.14
C LYS A 45 5.05 25.32 -24.01
N ARG A 46 5.88 26.27 -23.57
CA ARG A 46 7.11 26.62 -24.29
C ARG A 46 8.11 25.48 -24.29
N LEU A 47 8.23 24.75 -23.18
CA LEU A 47 9.07 23.57 -23.06
C LEU A 47 8.59 22.44 -23.98
N GLU A 48 7.29 22.12 -23.95
CA GLU A 48 6.67 21.11 -24.81
C GLU A 48 6.84 21.46 -26.29
N ALA A 49 6.61 22.72 -26.68
CA ALA A 49 6.81 23.18 -28.05
C ALA A 49 8.28 23.10 -28.48
N ALA A 50 9.23 23.51 -27.62
CA ALA A 50 10.65 23.42 -27.92
C ALA A 50 11.13 21.97 -28.04
N ARG A 51 10.58 21.07 -27.22
CA ARG A 51 10.84 19.63 -27.28
C ARG A 51 10.35 19.04 -28.60
N ALA A 52 9.10 19.32 -28.99
CA ALA A 52 8.54 18.84 -30.26
C ALA A 52 9.38 19.27 -31.47
N VAL A 53 9.84 20.53 -31.50
CA VAL A 53 10.71 21.04 -32.58
C VAL A 53 12.08 20.34 -32.58
N PHE A 54 12.64 20.06 -31.40
CA PHE A 54 13.91 19.34 -31.30
C PHE A 54 13.77 17.88 -31.76
N GLU A 55 12.71 17.19 -31.35
CA GLU A 55 12.42 15.81 -31.74
C GLU A 55 12.23 15.64 -33.26
N GLN A 56 11.77 16.68 -33.96
CA GLN A 56 11.65 16.70 -35.43
C GLN A 56 12.96 17.10 -36.14
N SER A 57 14.00 17.49 -35.40
CA SER A 57 15.24 17.97 -35.99
C SER A 57 16.15 16.82 -36.44
N LYS A 58 16.93 17.07 -37.50
CA LYS A 58 17.93 16.13 -38.01
C LYS A 58 18.93 15.69 -36.92
N GLN A 59 19.33 16.60 -36.04
CA GLN A 59 20.24 16.29 -34.95
C GLN A 59 19.64 15.32 -33.93
N PHE A 60 18.33 15.38 -33.66
CA PHE A 60 17.70 14.41 -32.77
C PHE A 60 17.77 13.00 -33.36
N ILE A 61 17.57 12.87 -34.67
CA ILE A 61 17.74 11.60 -35.39
C ILE A 61 19.19 11.12 -35.30
N GLU A 62 20.17 12.02 -35.53
CA GLU A 62 21.61 11.70 -35.44
C GLU A 62 22.01 11.29 -34.00
N LEU A 63 21.55 12.02 -32.98
CA LEU A 63 21.76 11.68 -31.56
C LEU A 63 21.13 10.34 -31.20
N GLN A 64 19.90 10.08 -31.65
CA GLN A 64 19.22 8.83 -31.38
C GLN A 64 19.92 7.64 -32.07
N GLN A 65 20.39 7.82 -33.30
CA GLN A 65 21.17 6.80 -34.02
C GLN A 65 22.50 6.52 -33.33
N ALA A 66 23.25 7.56 -32.95
CA ALA A 66 24.51 7.43 -32.23
C ALA A 66 24.31 6.76 -30.85
N SER A 67 23.28 7.16 -30.09
CA SER A 67 22.94 6.57 -28.79
C SER A 67 22.58 5.09 -28.92
N ARG A 68 21.75 4.71 -29.91
CA ARG A 68 21.42 3.31 -30.19
C ARG A 68 22.64 2.49 -30.63
N GLU A 69 23.54 3.09 -31.42
CA GLU A 69 24.78 2.44 -31.83
C GLU A 69 25.66 2.15 -30.62
N VAL A 70 25.82 3.11 -29.70
CA VAL A 70 26.54 2.93 -28.42
C VAL A 70 25.92 1.82 -27.58
N GLU A 71 24.60 1.84 -27.34
CA GLU A 71 23.92 0.80 -26.55
C GLU A 71 24.08 -0.59 -27.15
N SER A 72 23.95 -0.71 -28.47
CA SER A 72 24.11 -1.98 -29.20
C SER A 72 25.54 -2.51 -29.08
N LEU A 73 26.53 -1.64 -29.28
CA LEU A 73 27.94 -2.00 -29.14
C LEU A 73 28.31 -2.35 -27.70
N GLN A 74 27.74 -1.66 -26.71
CA GLN A 74 27.96 -1.96 -25.30
C GLN A 74 27.43 -3.35 -24.93
N LYS A 75 26.20 -3.70 -25.36
CA LYS A 75 25.66 -5.06 -25.20
C LYS A 75 26.54 -6.09 -25.93
N GLY A 76 27.01 -5.76 -27.13
CA GLY A 76 27.94 -6.59 -27.90
C GLY A 76 29.26 -6.83 -27.20
N VAL A 77 29.86 -5.80 -26.59
CA VAL A 77 31.09 -5.90 -25.80
C VAL A 77 30.88 -6.79 -24.57
N ILE A 78 29.79 -6.59 -23.82
CA ILE A 78 29.46 -7.43 -22.65
C ILE A 78 29.34 -8.90 -23.06
N GLY A 79 28.56 -9.20 -24.11
CA GLY A 79 28.36 -10.56 -24.59
C GLY A 79 29.63 -11.21 -25.17
N LEU A 80 30.43 -10.45 -25.93
CA LEU A 80 31.69 -10.93 -26.49
C LEU A 80 32.77 -11.12 -25.42
N SER A 81 32.81 -10.29 -24.38
CA SER A 81 33.71 -10.49 -23.24
C SER A 81 33.48 -11.84 -22.58
N ALA A 82 32.22 -12.17 -22.25
CA ALA A 82 31.86 -13.47 -21.69
C ALA A 82 32.22 -14.63 -22.64
N ALA A 83 31.90 -14.52 -23.93
CA ALA A 83 32.23 -15.56 -24.91
C ALA A 83 33.74 -15.75 -25.13
N VAL A 84 34.55 -14.72 -24.97
CA VAL A 84 36.02 -14.80 -25.03
C VAL A 84 36.59 -15.48 -23.78
N GLU A 85 36.06 -15.17 -22.60
CA GLU A 85 36.44 -15.82 -21.34
C GLU A 85 36.14 -17.33 -21.38
N GLU A 86 35.03 -17.71 -22.00
CA GLU A 86 34.63 -19.11 -22.21
C GLU A 86 35.32 -19.79 -23.41
N GLY A 87 36.22 -19.10 -24.12
CA GLY A 87 36.94 -19.65 -25.29
C GLY A 87 36.09 -19.85 -26.55
N ARG A 88 34.84 -19.37 -26.56
CA ARG A 88 33.89 -19.48 -27.69
C ARG A 88 34.04 -18.36 -28.73
N ALA A 89 34.84 -17.33 -28.45
CA ALA A 89 35.09 -16.22 -29.35
C ALA A 89 36.56 -15.77 -29.34
N LYS A 90 37.00 -15.12 -30.43
CA LYS A 90 38.36 -14.59 -30.57
C LYS A 90 38.50 -13.21 -29.90
N ARG A 91 39.59 -12.99 -29.17
CA ARG A 91 39.95 -11.68 -28.55
C ARG A 91 39.99 -10.53 -29.55
N GLU A 92 40.40 -10.80 -30.78
CA GLU A 92 40.47 -9.80 -31.87
C GLU A 92 39.11 -9.16 -32.16
N LYS A 93 38.04 -9.97 -32.16
CA LYS A 93 36.66 -9.51 -32.41
C LYS A 93 36.13 -8.65 -31.25
N LEU A 94 36.51 -8.96 -30.01
CA LEU A 94 36.21 -8.12 -28.85
C LEU A 94 36.90 -6.77 -28.95
N HIS A 95 38.18 -6.73 -29.33
CA HIS A 95 38.91 -5.48 -29.55
C HIS A 95 38.31 -4.63 -30.68
N GLU A 96 37.83 -5.25 -31.75
CA GLU A 96 37.12 -4.55 -32.83
C GLU A 96 35.83 -3.88 -32.31
N PHE A 97 35.01 -4.59 -31.54
CA PHE A 97 33.79 -4.05 -30.94
C PHE A 97 34.10 -2.91 -29.96
N GLN A 98 35.11 -3.06 -29.11
CA GLN A 98 35.56 -2.00 -28.20
C GLN A 98 36.04 -0.75 -28.95
N ARG A 99 36.77 -0.93 -30.07
CA ARG A 99 37.20 0.20 -30.91
C ARG A 99 36.00 0.90 -31.55
N ARG A 100 35.05 0.15 -32.09
CA ARG A 100 33.81 0.70 -32.65
C ARG A 100 32.99 1.44 -31.60
N MET A 101 32.90 0.91 -30.38
CA MET A 101 32.19 1.55 -29.26
C MET A 101 32.81 2.91 -28.96
N LYS A 102 34.15 3.01 -28.84
CA LYS A 102 34.84 4.30 -28.65
C LYS A 102 34.56 5.30 -29.77
N VAL A 103 34.51 4.85 -31.02
CA VAL A 103 34.17 5.72 -32.16
C VAL A 103 32.70 6.19 -32.09
N ALA A 104 31.78 5.31 -31.72
CA ALA A 104 30.37 5.65 -31.56
C ALA A 104 30.15 6.62 -30.38
N GLU A 105 30.86 6.44 -29.27
CA GLU A 105 30.86 7.38 -28.13
C GLU A 105 31.40 8.75 -28.55
N GLN A 106 32.48 8.80 -29.32
CA GLN A 106 33.00 10.07 -29.87
C GLN A 106 31.98 10.77 -30.77
N ARG A 107 31.31 10.02 -31.67
CA ARG A 107 30.23 10.56 -32.52
C ARG A 107 29.05 11.07 -31.71
N LEU A 108 28.67 10.37 -30.63
CA LEU A 108 27.61 10.81 -29.73
C LEU A 108 27.98 12.14 -29.06
N VAL A 109 29.20 12.24 -28.53
CA VAL A 109 29.72 13.48 -27.92
C VAL A 109 29.82 14.61 -28.94
N GLU A 110 30.25 14.34 -30.17
CA GLU A 110 30.28 15.34 -31.25
C GLU A 110 28.87 15.79 -31.64
N ALA A 111 27.92 14.87 -31.75
CA ALA A 111 26.52 15.18 -32.02
C ALA A 111 25.89 16.01 -30.90
N GLU A 112 26.26 15.77 -29.62
CA GLU A 112 25.84 16.58 -28.47
C GLU A 112 26.50 17.97 -28.46
N ARG A 113 27.78 18.05 -28.86
CA ARG A 113 28.55 19.28 -28.92
C ARG A 113 28.24 20.13 -30.14
N ASN A 114 27.52 19.63 -31.13
CA ASN A 114 27.16 20.39 -32.31
C ASN A 114 26.18 21.53 -31.92
N GLN A 115 26.77 22.68 -31.56
CA GLN A 115 26.04 23.80 -30.98
C GLN A 115 25.22 24.58 -32.01
N ASP A 116 25.41 24.35 -33.31
CA ASP A 116 24.73 25.12 -34.36
C ASP A 116 23.25 24.78 -34.54
N ASN A 117 22.75 23.77 -33.82
CA ASN A 117 21.33 23.49 -33.85
C ASN A 117 20.54 24.44 -32.94
N GLN A 118 19.88 25.39 -33.60
CA GLN A 118 18.96 26.32 -32.99
C GLN A 118 17.83 25.62 -32.20
N ALA A 119 17.38 24.43 -32.61
CA ALA A 119 16.33 23.67 -31.92
C ALA A 119 16.79 23.15 -30.55
N LYS A 120 18.00 22.58 -30.46
CA LYS A 120 18.59 22.12 -29.19
C LYS A 120 18.83 23.29 -28.24
N ARG A 121 19.40 24.40 -28.73
CA ARG A 121 19.58 25.62 -27.93
C ARG A 121 18.24 26.17 -27.41
N ARG A 122 17.17 26.11 -28.21
CA ARG A 122 15.81 26.51 -27.78
C ARG A 122 15.27 25.59 -26.69
N LEU A 123 15.43 24.28 -26.84
CA LEU A 123 15.05 23.30 -25.82
C LEU A 123 15.81 23.55 -24.51
N ASP A 124 17.13 23.70 -24.56
CA ASP A 124 17.95 23.91 -23.35
C ASP A 124 17.58 25.21 -22.63
N ARG A 125 17.28 26.29 -23.38
CA ARG A 125 16.76 27.54 -22.79
C ARG A 125 15.38 27.34 -22.16
N ALA A 126 14.50 26.56 -22.79
CA ALA A 126 13.18 26.28 -22.25
C ALA A 126 13.27 25.44 -20.96
N VAL A 127 14.14 24.41 -20.94
CA VAL A 127 14.44 23.60 -19.74
C VAL A 127 14.98 24.48 -18.62
N LYS A 128 16.02 25.28 -18.89
CA LYS A 128 16.59 26.20 -17.89
C LYS A 128 15.54 27.19 -17.38
N SER A 129 14.72 27.74 -18.27
CA SER A 129 13.65 28.66 -17.89
C SER A 129 12.54 28.00 -17.07
N TRP A 130 12.27 26.70 -17.29
CA TRP A 130 11.30 25.93 -16.52
C TRP A 130 11.84 25.62 -15.12
N ASN A 131 13.05 25.06 -15.04
CA ASN A 131 13.71 24.74 -13.78
C ASN A 131 13.89 25.98 -12.91
N ARG A 132 14.36 27.09 -13.50
CA ARG A 132 14.49 28.37 -12.80
C ARG A 132 13.16 28.86 -12.23
N LEU A 133 12.05 28.71 -12.96
CA LEU A 133 10.73 29.07 -12.40
C LEU A 133 10.36 28.15 -11.24
N GLN A 134 10.62 26.85 -11.32
CA GLN A 134 10.35 25.93 -10.22
C GLN A 134 11.21 26.25 -8.99
N GLU A 135 12.48 26.61 -9.17
CA GLU A 135 13.39 27.06 -8.13
C GLU A 135 12.95 28.39 -7.51
N GLU A 136 12.60 29.40 -8.34
CA GLU A 136 12.10 30.71 -7.89
C GLU A 136 10.82 30.58 -7.06
N LEU A 137 9.96 29.60 -7.39
CA LEU A 137 8.75 29.29 -6.63
C LEU A 137 9.01 28.37 -5.43
N GLY A 138 10.23 27.87 -5.22
CA GLY A 138 10.58 26.90 -4.18
C GLY A 138 9.97 25.50 -4.38
N LEU A 139 9.39 25.21 -5.55
CA LEU A 139 8.72 23.95 -5.84
C LEU A 139 9.70 22.78 -5.91
N ALA A 140 10.88 22.99 -6.50
CA ALA A 140 11.87 21.91 -6.65
C ALA A 140 12.38 21.40 -5.29
N GLU A 141 12.69 22.32 -4.36
CA GLU A 141 13.12 21.98 -3.00
C GLU A 141 11.99 21.32 -2.21
N ALA A 142 10.77 21.87 -2.30
CA ALA A 142 9.61 21.32 -1.63
C ALA A 142 9.23 19.91 -2.12
N GLU A 143 9.32 19.63 -3.42
CA GLU A 143 9.09 18.30 -4.00
C GLU A 143 10.16 17.31 -3.51
N THR A 144 11.44 17.69 -3.53
CA THR A 144 12.53 16.86 -3.00
C THR A 144 12.33 16.53 -1.51
N LYS A 145 11.95 17.53 -0.71
CA LYS A 145 11.66 17.34 0.71
C LYS A 145 10.41 16.47 0.93
N LEU A 146 9.41 16.58 0.06
CA LEU A 146 8.21 15.75 0.13
C LEU A 146 8.53 14.27 -0.10
N ASP A 147 9.41 13.98 -1.06
CA ASP A 147 9.86 12.61 -1.35
C ASP A 147 10.63 12.03 -0.14
N GLN A 148 11.55 12.81 0.44
CA GLN A 148 12.30 12.42 1.65
C GLN A 148 11.38 12.11 2.85
N LEU A 149 10.36 12.93 3.07
CA LEU A 149 9.38 12.70 4.14
C LEU A 149 8.54 11.44 3.88
N GLY A 150 8.26 11.13 2.60
CA GLY A 150 7.59 9.91 2.19
C GLY A 150 8.37 8.65 2.58
N ASP A 151 9.67 8.64 2.29
CA ASP A 151 10.56 7.52 2.61
C ASP A 151 10.68 7.29 4.13
N GLN A 152 10.80 8.38 4.90
CA GLN A 152 10.88 8.31 6.37
C GLN A 152 9.62 7.71 7.00
N LEU A 153 8.43 8.10 6.52
CA LEU A 153 7.17 7.56 7.04
C LEU A 153 7.01 6.06 6.78
N GLY A 154 7.53 5.56 5.66
CA GLY A 154 7.57 4.12 5.37
C GLY A 154 8.32 3.33 6.45
N THR A 155 9.47 3.85 6.89
CA THR A 155 10.30 3.21 7.94
C THR A 155 9.70 3.30 9.34
N ALA A 156 9.01 4.39 9.69
CA ALA A 156 8.37 4.52 11.00
C ALA A 156 7.16 3.57 11.14
N SER A 157 6.41 3.34 10.06
CA SER A 157 5.25 2.46 10.03
C SER A 157 5.60 1.01 10.42
N SER A 158 6.73 0.48 9.94
CA SER A 158 7.16 -0.90 10.26
C SER A 158 7.47 -1.07 11.74
N SER A 159 8.12 -0.10 12.38
CA SER A 159 8.43 -0.13 13.82
C SER A 159 7.17 -0.11 14.70
N ALA A 160 6.12 0.59 14.27
CA ALA A 160 4.85 0.67 14.99
C ALA A 160 4.07 -0.66 14.93
N GLY A 161 4.17 -1.40 13.81
CA GLY A 161 3.56 -2.73 13.64
C GLY A 161 4.11 -3.74 14.63
N VAL A 162 5.45 -3.90 14.67
CA VAL A 162 6.15 -4.84 15.57
C VAL A 162 5.79 -4.62 17.05
N ARG A 163 5.68 -3.36 17.48
CA ARG A 163 5.28 -3.06 18.86
C ARG A 163 3.83 -3.43 19.15
N PHE A 164 2.93 -3.20 18.20
CA PHE A 164 1.52 -3.48 18.40
C PHE A 164 1.23 -4.99 18.41
N GLU A 165 1.99 -5.78 17.64
CA GLU A 165 1.96 -7.25 17.72
C GLU A 165 2.23 -7.74 19.15
N ALA A 166 3.26 -7.20 19.82
CA ALA A 166 3.58 -7.56 21.21
C ALA A 166 2.43 -7.21 22.19
N ILE A 167 1.78 -6.06 22.01
CA ILE A 167 0.61 -5.65 22.81
C ILE A 167 -0.54 -6.64 22.59
N SER A 168 -0.80 -7.00 21.34
CA SER A 168 -1.85 -7.97 21.00
C SER A 168 -1.57 -9.35 21.61
N SER A 169 -0.33 -9.84 21.55
CA SER A 169 0.04 -11.14 22.15
C SER A 169 -0.13 -11.12 23.67
N GLN A 170 0.22 -10.02 24.33
CA GLN A 170 -0.01 -9.86 25.77
C GLN A 170 -1.51 -9.84 26.10
N ALA A 171 -2.32 -9.16 25.29
CA ALA A 171 -3.78 -9.12 25.45
C ALA A 171 -4.40 -10.51 25.27
N ALA A 172 -3.93 -11.27 24.28
CA ALA A 172 -4.37 -12.65 24.06
C ALA A 172 -4.11 -13.52 25.29
N GLN A 173 -2.90 -13.48 25.85
CA GLN A 173 -2.54 -14.26 27.03
C GLN A 173 -3.31 -13.84 28.28
N LYS A 174 -3.49 -12.53 28.49
CA LYS A 174 -4.05 -12.00 29.73
C LYS A 174 -5.57 -12.02 29.77
N TYR A 175 -6.24 -11.88 28.63
CA TYR A 175 -7.70 -11.69 28.58
C TYR A 175 -8.42 -12.72 27.71
N ILE A 176 -7.89 -13.07 26.53
CA ILE A 176 -8.57 -13.98 25.59
C ILE A 176 -8.49 -15.42 26.07
N ILE A 177 -7.28 -15.93 26.37
CA ILE A 177 -7.11 -17.31 26.83
C ILE A 177 -7.97 -17.63 28.08
N PRO A 178 -7.99 -16.77 29.12
CA PRO A 178 -8.87 -16.99 30.27
C PRO A 178 -10.36 -17.01 29.92
N ASP A 179 -10.80 -16.17 28.98
CA ASP A 179 -12.21 -16.08 28.57
C ASP A 179 -12.69 -17.34 27.82
N LEU A 180 -11.79 -18.00 27.09
CA LEU A 180 -12.08 -19.26 26.39
C LEU A 180 -12.26 -20.47 27.32
N GLN A 181 -12.00 -20.34 28.63
CA GLN A 181 -12.18 -21.39 29.64
C GLN A 181 -11.51 -22.73 29.31
N LEU A 182 -10.35 -22.69 28.64
CA LEU A 182 -9.63 -23.89 28.18
C LEU A 182 -8.80 -24.57 29.28
N ALA A 183 -9.23 -24.53 30.54
CA ALA A 183 -8.41 -24.86 31.72
C ALA A 183 -7.81 -26.28 31.70
N ASP A 184 -8.46 -27.23 31.04
CA ASP A 184 -8.02 -28.63 30.92
C ASP A 184 -7.16 -28.90 29.67
N HIS A 185 -6.91 -27.88 28.85
CA HIS A 185 -6.10 -27.96 27.65
C HIS A 185 -4.90 -27.03 27.74
N ASN A 186 -3.78 -27.38 27.09
CA ASN A 186 -2.62 -26.49 26.97
C ASN A 186 -2.79 -25.64 25.69
N PRO A 187 -3.32 -24.42 25.77
CA PRO A 187 -3.50 -23.58 24.59
C PRO A 187 -2.16 -23.06 24.07
N PHE A 188 -2.08 -22.88 22.75
CA PHE A 188 -0.98 -22.22 22.07
C PHE A 188 -1.52 -20.98 21.36
N VAL A 189 -0.78 -19.87 21.43
CA VAL A 189 -1.01 -18.71 20.59
C VAL A 189 -0.04 -18.79 19.43
N LEU A 190 -0.58 -18.88 18.22
CA LEU A 190 0.20 -18.90 16.98
C LEU A 190 0.06 -17.56 16.28
N HIS A 191 1.10 -17.11 15.60
CA HIS A 191 1.19 -15.80 14.97
C HIS A 191 1.40 -15.91 13.46
N GLY A 192 0.90 -14.93 12.71
CA GLY A 192 1.12 -14.81 11.27
C GLY A 192 0.69 -16.05 10.49
N VAL A 193 -0.47 -16.60 10.84
CA VAL A 193 -0.92 -17.91 10.35
C VAL A 193 -1.60 -17.75 9.00
N THR A 194 -0.94 -18.22 7.93
CA THR A 194 -1.45 -18.10 6.55
C THR A 194 -2.17 -19.35 6.07
N LEU A 195 -1.69 -20.54 6.45
CA LEU A 195 -2.20 -21.87 6.02
C LEU A 195 -2.28 -22.07 4.49
N GLY A 196 -1.67 -21.18 3.70
CA GLY A 196 -1.78 -21.14 2.23
C GLY A 196 -3.03 -20.43 1.71
N CYS A 197 -3.74 -19.67 2.55
CA CYS A 197 -4.88 -18.83 2.17
C CYS A 197 -4.41 -17.67 1.24
N PRO A 198 -4.89 -17.56 -0.01
CA PRO A 198 -4.43 -16.55 -0.97
C PRO A 198 -4.63 -15.08 -0.57
N ARG A 199 -5.54 -14.82 0.38
CA ARG A 199 -6.04 -13.48 0.69
C ARG A 199 -6.19 -13.25 2.19
N GLY A 200 -5.38 -13.94 2.98
CA GLY A 200 -5.48 -13.84 4.42
C GLY A 200 -4.27 -14.39 5.12
N GLU A 201 -3.74 -13.58 6.01
CA GLU A 201 -2.93 -13.97 7.14
C GLU A 201 -3.78 -13.71 8.38
N LEU A 202 -3.83 -14.67 9.31
CA LEU A 202 -4.45 -14.46 10.61
C LEU A 202 -3.36 -13.94 11.56
N ASP A 203 -3.54 -12.73 12.10
CA ASP A 203 -2.53 -12.09 12.94
C ASP A 203 -2.16 -13.00 14.12
N GLN A 204 -3.18 -13.49 14.85
CA GLN A 204 -3.00 -14.52 15.87
C GLN A 204 -4.18 -15.49 15.92
N ILE A 205 -3.91 -16.74 16.28
CA ILE A 205 -4.94 -17.73 16.62
C ILE A 205 -4.61 -18.43 17.93
N VAL A 206 -5.65 -18.74 18.70
CA VAL A 206 -5.53 -19.57 19.91
C VAL A 206 -5.98 -20.98 19.55
N VAL A 207 -5.09 -21.95 19.75
CA VAL A 207 -5.33 -23.34 19.39
C VAL A 207 -5.07 -24.29 20.55
N THR A 208 -5.73 -25.45 20.52
CA THR A 208 -5.32 -26.62 21.31
C THR A 208 -5.01 -27.77 20.37
N ILE A 209 -4.14 -28.69 20.77
CA ILE A 209 -3.90 -29.91 20.00
C ILE A 209 -5.02 -30.90 20.32
N GLY A 210 -5.85 -31.20 19.32
CA GLY A 210 -6.96 -32.15 19.42
C GLY A 210 -6.53 -33.58 19.11
N GLU A 211 -7.53 -34.45 18.88
CA GLU A 211 -7.30 -35.83 18.47
C GLU A 211 -6.48 -35.89 17.16
N LYS A 212 -5.66 -36.93 17.01
CA LYS A 212 -4.80 -37.15 15.82
C LYS A 212 -3.79 -36.04 15.52
N ASN A 213 -3.44 -35.22 16.51
CA ASN A 213 -2.52 -34.08 16.39
C ASN A 213 -3.00 -32.97 15.44
N ILE A 214 -4.32 -32.87 15.20
CA ILE A 214 -4.92 -31.75 14.47
C ILE A 214 -5.19 -30.61 15.46
N ALA A 215 -4.73 -29.41 15.13
CA ALA A 215 -4.98 -28.21 15.91
C ALA A 215 -6.45 -27.80 15.78
N LYS A 216 -7.10 -27.56 16.90
CA LYS A 216 -8.44 -26.97 16.98
C LYS A 216 -8.31 -25.49 17.31
N VAL A 217 -8.89 -24.63 16.48
CA VAL A 217 -8.91 -23.18 16.67
C VAL A 217 -10.07 -22.82 17.60
N HIS A 218 -9.75 -22.05 18.64
CA HIS A 218 -10.71 -21.54 19.64
C HIS A 218 -10.90 -20.03 19.57
N ALA A 219 -9.91 -19.32 19.04
CA ALA A 219 -10.03 -17.90 18.75
C ALA A 219 -9.18 -17.49 17.56
N VAL A 220 -9.67 -16.49 16.84
CA VAL A 220 -8.92 -15.68 15.89
C VAL A 220 -8.85 -14.27 16.44
N VAL A 221 -7.65 -13.72 16.56
CA VAL A 221 -7.40 -12.38 17.09
C VAL A 221 -6.87 -11.50 15.96
N GLU A 222 -7.61 -10.44 15.63
CA GLU A 222 -7.19 -9.43 14.67
C GLU A 222 -6.66 -8.19 15.42
N ALA A 223 -5.43 -7.79 15.09
CA ALA A 223 -4.77 -6.66 15.73
C ALA A 223 -4.82 -5.43 14.81
N LYS A 224 -5.41 -4.34 15.29
CA LYS A 224 -5.41 -3.05 14.58
C LYS A 224 -5.00 -1.91 15.52
N SER A 225 -3.81 -1.34 15.31
CA SER A 225 -3.34 -0.20 16.11
C SER A 225 -4.23 1.04 15.98
N ASN A 226 -5.02 1.14 14.91
CA ASN A 226 -6.05 2.17 14.75
C ASN A 226 -7.45 1.54 14.74
N ILE A 227 -8.29 1.94 15.69
CA ILE A 227 -9.70 1.55 15.79
C ILE A 227 -10.52 1.84 14.53
N ASN A 228 -10.10 2.84 13.75
CA ASN A 228 -10.78 3.19 12.50
C ASN A 228 -10.58 2.13 11.41
N ASP A 229 -9.61 1.23 11.55
CA ASP A 229 -9.37 0.12 10.61
C ASP A 229 -10.03 -1.19 11.06
N LEU A 230 -10.78 -1.17 12.18
CA LEU A 230 -11.50 -2.32 12.71
C LEU A 230 -12.46 -2.92 11.67
N ALA A 231 -13.21 -2.09 10.93
CA ALA A 231 -14.12 -2.58 9.90
C ALA A 231 -13.42 -3.26 8.73
N HIS A 232 -12.23 -2.80 8.36
CA HIS A 232 -11.41 -3.46 7.36
C HIS A 232 -11.02 -4.86 7.84
N GLY A 233 -10.40 -4.95 9.02
CA GLY A 233 -10.04 -6.24 9.63
C GLY A 233 -11.24 -7.16 9.76
N PHE A 234 -12.37 -6.63 10.23
CA PHE A 234 -13.62 -7.37 10.36
C PHE A 234 -14.08 -8.00 9.04
N ARG A 235 -14.20 -7.23 7.95
CA ARG A 235 -14.64 -7.77 6.65
C ARG A 235 -13.70 -8.84 6.13
N VAL A 236 -12.40 -8.61 6.22
CA VAL A 236 -11.38 -9.60 5.79
C VAL A 236 -11.53 -10.88 6.62
N ARG A 237 -11.74 -10.78 7.93
CA ARG A 237 -11.97 -11.97 8.79
C ARG A 237 -13.28 -12.67 8.50
N GLN A 238 -14.35 -11.96 8.17
CA GLN A 238 -15.60 -12.61 7.75
C GLN A 238 -15.39 -13.45 6.47
N GLU A 239 -14.67 -12.90 5.49
CA GLU A 239 -14.30 -13.61 4.24
C GLU A 239 -13.41 -14.83 4.55
N ASN A 240 -12.35 -14.66 5.34
CA ASN A 240 -11.44 -15.76 5.68
C ASN A 240 -12.09 -16.84 6.55
N LEU A 241 -12.88 -16.46 7.55
CA LEU A 241 -13.59 -17.43 8.39
C LEU A 241 -14.65 -18.19 7.60
N ALA A 242 -15.32 -17.57 6.63
CA ALA A 242 -16.19 -18.28 5.70
C ALA A 242 -15.41 -19.32 4.87
N TRP A 243 -14.23 -18.94 4.37
CA TRP A 243 -13.35 -19.87 3.65
C TRP A 243 -12.90 -21.04 4.51
N PHE A 244 -12.37 -20.79 5.71
CA PHE A 244 -11.94 -21.82 6.66
C PHE A 244 -13.08 -22.71 7.14
N ALA A 245 -14.28 -22.17 7.28
CA ALA A 245 -15.48 -22.91 7.65
C ALA A 245 -16.06 -23.75 6.49
N GLY A 246 -15.57 -23.55 5.25
CA GLY A 246 -16.08 -24.22 4.05
C GLY A 246 -17.41 -23.69 3.55
N ASP A 247 -17.73 -22.41 3.80
CA ASP A 247 -18.96 -21.75 3.37
C ASP A 247 -18.74 -20.91 2.10
N PRO A 248 -19.10 -21.43 0.91
CA PRO A 248 -18.85 -20.76 -0.37
C PRO A 248 -19.71 -19.52 -0.60
N GLN A 249 -20.71 -19.24 0.25
CA GLN A 249 -21.52 -18.02 0.13
C GLN A 249 -20.84 -16.80 0.76
N GLY A 250 -19.87 -17.02 1.65
CA GLY A 250 -19.20 -15.95 2.40
C GLY A 250 -17.91 -15.41 1.76
N PHE A 251 -17.46 -15.94 0.62
CA PHE A 251 -16.26 -15.49 -0.09
C PHE A 251 -16.33 -15.79 -1.59
N ASP A 252 -15.43 -15.20 -2.39
CA ASP A 252 -15.31 -15.51 -3.82
C ASP A 252 -14.40 -16.73 -4.05
N VAL A 253 -14.99 -17.87 -4.38
CA VAL A 253 -14.26 -19.13 -4.63
C VAL A 253 -13.17 -19.00 -5.70
N GLN A 254 -13.37 -18.21 -6.75
CA GLN A 254 -12.34 -18.08 -7.80
C GLN A 254 -11.11 -17.34 -7.30
N MET A 255 -11.30 -16.37 -6.40
CA MET A 255 -10.18 -15.63 -5.81
C MET A 255 -9.34 -16.45 -4.82
N TYR A 256 -9.84 -17.61 -4.37
CA TYR A 256 -9.17 -18.49 -3.41
C TYR A 256 -8.52 -19.73 -4.06
N LYS A 257 -8.59 -19.88 -5.38
CA LYS A 257 -7.88 -20.94 -6.09
C LYS A 257 -6.38 -20.68 -6.14
N ASN A 258 -5.59 -21.69 -5.81
CA ASN A 258 -4.15 -21.70 -6.01
C ASN A 258 -3.65 -23.14 -6.24
N ASP A 259 -2.33 -23.32 -6.37
CA ASP A 259 -1.71 -24.62 -6.63
C ASP A 259 -2.01 -25.66 -5.53
N LYS A 260 -2.28 -25.20 -4.30
CA LYS A 260 -2.61 -26.04 -3.16
C LYS A 260 -4.10 -26.36 -3.13
N PHE A 261 -4.94 -25.33 -3.12
CA PHE A 261 -6.39 -25.38 -3.06
C PHE A 261 -7.00 -25.17 -4.44
N THR A 262 -6.92 -26.19 -5.29
CA THR A 262 -7.36 -26.10 -6.70
C THR A 262 -8.86 -25.87 -6.86
N SER A 263 -9.67 -26.34 -5.90
CA SER A 263 -11.12 -26.09 -5.84
C SER A 263 -11.47 -24.68 -5.33
N GLY A 264 -10.51 -23.99 -4.71
CA GLY A 264 -10.72 -22.72 -4.00
C GLY A 264 -11.32 -22.89 -2.60
N MET A 265 -11.47 -24.11 -2.10
CA MET A 265 -12.05 -24.41 -0.79
C MET A 265 -10.99 -24.88 0.20
N PHE A 266 -11.16 -24.53 1.49
CA PHE A 266 -10.41 -25.15 2.57
C PHE A 266 -10.99 -26.55 2.86
N GLY A 267 -10.38 -27.58 2.25
CA GLY A 267 -10.94 -28.94 2.20
C GLY A 267 -10.25 -29.97 3.11
N ASN A 268 -10.10 -31.18 2.59
CA ASN A 268 -9.52 -32.34 3.28
C ASN A 268 -7.99 -32.36 3.32
N GLU A 269 -7.34 -31.31 2.80
CA GLU A 269 -5.89 -31.21 2.75
C GLU A 269 -5.37 -30.82 4.13
N ILE A 270 -4.45 -31.62 4.68
CA ILE A 270 -3.75 -31.25 5.90
C ILE A 270 -2.71 -30.19 5.55
N VAL A 271 -2.82 -29.05 6.22
CA VAL A 271 -1.89 -27.94 6.08
C VAL A 271 -1.16 -27.70 7.38
N THR A 272 0.10 -27.32 7.32
CA THR A 272 0.92 -27.18 8.52
C THR A 272 1.39 -25.74 8.71
N HIS A 273 1.47 -25.33 9.97
CA HIS A 273 2.14 -24.11 10.44
C HIS A 273 3.27 -24.52 11.37
N GLN A 274 4.43 -23.87 11.26
CA GLN A 274 5.57 -24.12 12.15
C GLN A 274 5.88 -22.90 12.98
N GLU A 275 5.90 -23.07 14.29
CA GLU A 275 6.20 -22.00 15.24
C GLU A 275 6.90 -22.56 16.47
N HIS A 276 7.93 -21.86 16.94
CA HIS A 276 8.74 -22.26 18.11
C HIS A 276 9.22 -23.73 18.08
N GLY A 277 9.62 -24.21 16.89
CA GLY A 277 10.12 -25.58 16.70
C GLY A 277 9.06 -26.67 16.76
N ARG A 278 7.77 -26.32 16.76
CA ARG A 278 6.64 -27.26 16.70
C ARG A 278 5.88 -27.10 15.39
N THR A 279 5.34 -28.21 14.90
CA THR A 279 4.46 -28.24 13.73
C THR A 279 3.03 -28.45 14.19
N PHE A 280 2.13 -27.57 13.75
CA PHE A 280 0.70 -27.64 13.98
C PHE A 280 0.01 -28.01 12.67
N ALA A 281 -0.79 -29.08 12.67
CA ALA A 281 -1.54 -29.53 11.50
C ALA A 281 -2.98 -29.01 11.57
N PHE A 282 -3.52 -28.56 10.45
CA PHE A 282 -4.87 -28.03 10.33
C PHE A 282 -5.59 -28.70 9.17
N ASP A 283 -6.90 -28.87 9.32
CA ASP A 283 -7.82 -29.28 8.26
C ASP A 283 -9.17 -28.57 8.43
N SER A 284 -10.16 -28.90 7.60
CA SER A 284 -11.50 -28.30 7.67
C SER A 284 -12.19 -28.41 9.04
N THR A 285 -11.83 -29.35 9.91
CA THR A 285 -12.39 -29.52 11.26
C THR A 285 -11.77 -28.56 12.28
N SER A 286 -10.57 -28.04 12.00
CA SER A 286 -9.88 -27.09 12.86
C SER A 286 -10.69 -25.83 13.16
N PHE A 287 -11.59 -25.43 12.26
CA PHE A 287 -12.39 -24.21 12.34
C PHE A 287 -13.88 -24.48 12.55
N ASP A 288 -14.26 -25.68 13.01
CA ASP A 288 -15.66 -26.08 13.15
C ASP A 288 -16.51 -25.10 13.98
N MET A 289 -15.92 -24.44 14.98
CA MET A 289 -16.64 -23.46 15.80
C MET A 289 -17.17 -22.25 15.01
N PHE A 290 -16.54 -21.92 13.86
CA PHE A 290 -16.92 -20.79 13.01
C PHE A 290 -17.93 -21.19 11.92
N ARG A 291 -18.36 -22.47 11.86
CA ARG A 291 -19.38 -22.92 10.91
C ARG A 291 -20.78 -22.40 11.27
N ASN A 292 -21.06 -22.28 12.56
CA ASN A 292 -22.32 -21.75 13.05
C ASN A 292 -22.26 -20.23 13.12
N MET A 293 -23.26 -19.55 12.56
CA MET A 293 -23.42 -18.11 12.70
C MET A 293 -24.34 -17.83 13.88
N ASP A 294 -23.81 -17.23 14.93
CA ASP A 294 -24.61 -16.79 16.08
C ASP A 294 -25.40 -15.51 15.76
N HIS A 295 -24.92 -14.70 14.79
CA HIS A 295 -25.62 -13.53 14.27
C HIS A 295 -25.60 -13.54 12.74
N PRO A 296 -26.63 -14.05 12.03
CA PRO A 296 -26.65 -14.00 10.58
C PRO A 296 -26.52 -12.56 10.07
N PRO A 297 -25.59 -12.24 9.15
CA PRO A 297 -24.72 -13.13 8.37
C PRO A 297 -23.23 -13.21 8.85
N TYR A 298 -22.94 -12.87 10.11
CA TYR A 298 -21.59 -12.74 10.66
C TYR A 298 -21.17 -13.86 11.62
N ARG A 299 -19.87 -14.20 11.55
CA ARG A 299 -19.14 -15.12 12.43
C ARG A 299 -18.41 -14.32 13.50
N LEU A 300 -19.03 -14.19 14.67
CA LEU A 300 -18.53 -13.34 15.77
C LEU A 300 -17.90 -14.14 16.91
N ASN A 301 -18.37 -15.37 17.11
CA ASN A 301 -17.90 -16.24 18.16
C ASN A 301 -16.45 -16.67 17.91
N GLY A 302 -15.60 -16.52 18.93
CA GLY A 302 -14.16 -16.74 18.81
C GLY A 302 -13.42 -15.69 17.97
N LEU A 303 -14.08 -14.65 17.42
CA LEU A 303 -13.40 -13.56 16.72
C LEU A 303 -13.17 -12.39 17.68
N TYR A 304 -11.91 -12.12 17.98
CA TYR A 304 -11.46 -11.06 18.88
C TYR A 304 -10.74 -9.97 18.11
N PHE A 305 -10.84 -8.74 18.60
CA PHE A 305 -10.06 -7.61 18.11
C PHE A 305 -9.29 -6.96 19.24
N VAL A 306 -8.02 -6.67 18.97
CA VAL A 306 -7.19 -5.83 19.86
C VAL A 306 -6.91 -4.52 19.15
N THR A 307 -7.28 -3.40 19.77
CA THR A 307 -7.11 -2.07 19.18
C THR A 307 -6.77 -1.01 20.22
N GLU A 308 -6.11 0.08 19.81
CA GLU A 308 -5.90 1.22 20.72
C GLU A 308 -7.21 1.99 20.93
N ASN A 309 -7.45 2.47 22.15
CA ASN A 309 -8.58 3.35 22.43
C ASN A 309 -8.34 4.75 21.84
N ARG A 310 -8.88 5.02 20.65
CA ARG A 310 -8.77 6.30 19.94
C ARG A 310 -10.15 6.79 19.48
N PRO A 311 -10.30 8.08 19.15
CA PRO A 311 -11.53 8.60 18.57
C PRO A 311 -11.88 7.91 17.25
N LEU A 312 -13.18 7.63 17.05
CA LEU A 312 -13.71 7.22 15.76
C LEU A 312 -13.83 8.45 14.85
N LEU A 313 -13.22 8.36 13.67
CA LEU A 313 -13.16 9.43 12.68
C LEU A 313 -14.24 9.27 11.61
N GLY A 314 -14.94 8.14 11.57
CA GLY A 314 -16.02 7.85 10.61
C GLY A 314 -15.53 7.40 9.23
N LEU A 315 -14.22 7.21 9.06
CA LEU A 315 -13.60 6.61 7.87
C LEU A 315 -12.44 5.71 8.31
N GLU A 316 -12.19 4.65 7.54
CA GLU A 316 -10.96 3.85 7.65
C GLU A 316 -9.73 4.70 7.35
N SER A 317 -8.56 4.35 7.92
CA SER A 317 -7.32 5.12 7.74
C SER A 317 -6.96 5.27 6.27
N GLY A 318 -7.14 4.21 5.47
CA GLY A 318 -6.87 4.23 4.04
C GLY A 318 -7.74 5.24 3.29
N ASP A 319 -9.05 5.25 3.58
CA ASP A 319 -10.02 6.16 2.96
C ASP A 319 -9.80 7.60 3.41
N LEU A 320 -9.53 7.82 4.70
CA LEU A 320 -9.19 9.14 5.23
C LEU A 320 -7.89 9.67 4.61
N ASN A 321 -6.85 8.84 4.51
CA ASN A 321 -5.59 9.21 3.87
C ASN A 321 -5.80 9.57 2.40
N ARG A 322 -6.64 8.83 1.67
CA ARG A 322 -6.99 9.13 0.29
C ARG A 322 -7.73 10.47 0.16
N LEU A 323 -8.67 10.73 1.05
CA LEU A 323 -9.38 12.01 1.12
C LEU A 323 -8.41 13.16 1.43
N MET A 324 -7.57 13.02 2.45
CA MET A 324 -6.58 14.02 2.84
C MET A 324 -5.54 14.28 1.75
N TYR A 325 -5.10 13.23 1.05
CA TYR A 325 -4.24 13.38 -0.13
C TYR A 325 -4.92 14.23 -1.19
N ARG A 326 -6.18 13.94 -1.53
CA ARG A 326 -6.94 14.72 -2.52
C ARG A 326 -7.10 16.17 -2.05
N VAL A 327 -7.45 16.38 -0.79
CA VAL A 327 -7.56 17.72 -0.22
C VAL A 327 -6.25 18.48 -0.38
N ALA A 328 -5.12 17.86 -0.06
CA ALA A 328 -3.81 18.51 -0.10
C ALA A 328 -3.27 18.75 -1.52
N THR A 329 -3.81 18.10 -2.56
CA THR A 329 -3.25 18.13 -3.92
C THR A 329 -4.17 18.71 -4.98
N ASP A 330 -5.49 18.74 -4.76
CA ASP A 330 -6.46 19.25 -5.73
C ASP A 330 -6.44 20.79 -5.78
N PHE A 331 -5.76 21.34 -6.79
CA PHE A 331 -5.65 22.80 -7.01
C PHE A 331 -6.98 23.50 -7.30
N GLN A 332 -8.06 22.75 -7.56
CA GLN A 332 -9.41 23.31 -7.76
C GLN A 332 -10.26 23.23 -6.51
N LEU A 333 -9.78 22.58 -5.44
CA LEU A 333 -10.53 22.45 -4.20
C LEU A 333 -10.89 23.82 -3.64
N ASP A 334 -12.14 23.94 -3.21
CA ASP A 334 -12.63 25.05 -2.42
C ASP A 334 -13.78 24.53 -1.57
N ILE A 335 -13.53 24.46 -0.26
CA ILE A 335 -14.42 23.88 0.75
C ILE A 335 -15.58 24.85 1.06
N GLY A 336 -15.40 26.14 0.81
CA GLY A 336 -16.45 27.16 0.93
C GLY A 336 -17.47 27.08 -0.20
N SER A 337 -17.06 26.59 -1.38
CA SER A 337 -17.97 26.38 -2.50
C SER A 337 -18.85 25.14 -2.31
N LYS A 338 -20.16 25.36 -2.11
CA LYS A 338 -21.17 24.29 -2.01
C LYS A 338 -21.10 23.27 -3.16
N LEU A 339 -20.89 23.74 -4.39
CA LEU A 339 -20.81 22.87 -5.57
C LEU A 339 -19.58 21.94 -5.51
N LYS A 340 -18.41 22.49 -5.18
CA LYS A 340 -17.16 21.71 -5.12
C LYS A 340 -17.13 20.78 -3.92
N LEU A 341 -17.60 21.25 -2.76
CA LEU A 341 -17.74 20.41 -1.57
C LEU A 341 -18.70 19.24 -1.82
N SER A 342 -19.83 19.48 -2.50
CA SER A 342 -20.75 18.41 -2.89
C SER A 342 -20.08 17.38 -3.79
N ARG A 343 -19.29 17.81 -4.79
CA ARG A 343 -18.52 16.89 -5.64
C ARG A 343 -17.51 16.06 -4.85
N LEU A 344 -16.81 16.67 -3.90
CA LEU A 344 -15.88 15.94 -3.02
C LEU A 344 -16.61 14.91 -2.16
N TYR A 345 -17.77 15.27 -1.62
CA TYR A 345 -18.59 14.38 -0.81
C TYR A 345 -19.10 13.18 -1.61
N HIS A 346 -19.67 13.39 -2.80
CA HIS A 346 -20.10 12.28 -3.65
C HIS A 346 -18.93 11.39 -4.08
N TRP A 347 -17.79 12.00 -4.43
CA TRP A 347 -16.58 11.25 -4.72
C TRP A 347 -16.12 10.38 -3.54
N LEU A 348 -16.22 10.88 -2.30
CA LEU A 348 -15.92 10.09 -1.11
C LEU A 348 -16.87 8.88 -1.00
N LEU A 349 -18.18 9.10 -1.19
CA LEU A 349 -19.18 8.03 -1.12
C LEU A 349 -18.98 6.93 -2.18
N ASP A 350 -18.34 7.23 -3.32
CA ASP A 350 -18.09 6.24 -4.37
C ASP A 350 -17.14 5.11 -3.97
N PHE A 351 -16.32 5.29 -2.92
CA PHE A 351 -15.36 4.27 -2.49
C PHE A 351 -15.41 3.91 -1.01
N VAL A 352 -16.11 4.70 -0.18
CA VAL A 352 -16.31 4.36 1.24
C VAL A 352 -17.09 3.05 1.34
N LYS A 353 -16.55 2.12 2.13
CA LYS A 353 -17.14 0.81 2.32
C LYS A 353 -18.43 0.90 3.16
N PRO A 354 -19.42 0.02 2.94
CA PRO A 354 -20.72 0.11 3.61
C PRO A 354 -20.64 -0.16 5.12
N VAL A 355 -19.72 -1.02 5.56
CA VAL A 355 -19.49 -1.32 6.98
C VAL A 355 -18.34 -0.45 7.48
N GLN A 356 -18.59 0.36 8.52
CA GLN A 356 -17.59 1.19 9.18
C GLN A 356 -17.30 0.69 10.60
N SER A 357 -16.21 1.13 11.23
CA SER A 357 -15.80 0.62 12.56
C SER A 357 -16.87 0.83 13.63
N VAL A 358 -17.65 1.91 13.53
CA VAL A 358 -18.79 2.15 14.43
C VAL A 358 -19.86 1.06 14.32
N ASP A 359 -20.07 0.50 13.13
CA ASP A 359 -21.05 -0.56 12.91
C ASP A 359 -20.56 -1.88 13.53
N VAL A 360 -19.26 -2.16 13.43
CA VAL A 360 -18.63 -3.32 14.10
C VAL A 360 -18.72 -3.18 15.62
N LEU A 361 -18.37 -2.01 16.18
CA LEU A 361 -18.48 -1.79 17.62
C LEU A 361 -19.92 -1.93 18.11
N ARG A 362 -20.90 -1.39 17.36
CA ARG A 362 -22.32 -1.56 17.66
C ARG A 362 -22.74 -3.02 17.62
N LEU A 363 -22.26 -3.79 16.64
CA LEU A 363 -22.55 -5.21 16.51
C LEU A 363 -22.04 -5.98 17.73
N TYR A 364 -20.80 -5.76 18.15
CA TYR A 364 -20.22 -6.41 19.33
C TYR A 364 -20.84 -5.94 20.65
N ALA A 365 -21.38 -4.72 20.71
CA ALA A 365 -22.06 -4.18 21.88
C ALA A 365 -23.51 -4.67 22.05
N GLN A 366 -24.03 -5.49 21.12
CA GLN A 366 -25.40 -6.04 21.24
C GLN A 366 -25.52 -7.06 22.39
N GLU A 367 -24.42 -7.73 22.73
CA GLU A 367 -24.37 -8.76 23.78
C GLU A 367 -23.14 -8.58 24.66
N ASP A 368 -23.33 -8.67 25.98
CA ASP A 368 -22.24 -8.47 26.96
C ASP A 368 -21.09 -9.47 26.79
N GLN A 369 -21.37 -10.67 26.27
CA GLN A 369 -20.34 -11.67 25.98
C GLN A 369 -19.48 -11.24 24.79
N LEU A 370 -20.09 -10.80 23.70
CA LEU A 370 -19.38 -10.31 22.52
C LEU A 370 -18.63 -9.01 22.78
N ALA A 371 -19.16 -8.12 23.62
CA ALA A 371 -18.50 -6.84 23.92
C ALA A 371 -17.07 -7.04 24.48
N LYS A 372 -16.82 -8.16 25.18
CA LYS A 372 -15.49 -8.54 25.70
C LYS A 372 -14.49 -8.93 24.61
N HIS A 373 -14.96 -9.26 23.41
CA HIS A 373 -14.10 -9.62 22.30
C HIS A 373 -13.40 -8.40 21.68
N ILE A 374 -13.82 -7.18 22.01
CA ILE A 374 -13.11 -5.95 21.64
C ILE A 374 -12.24 -5.50 22.81
N LEU A 375 -10.94 -5.72 22.70
CA LEU A 375 -9.97 -5.35 23.73
C LEU A 375 -9.29 -4.03 23.38
N PHE A 376 -9.47 -3.06 24.25
CA PHE A 376 -8.81 -1.76 24.13
C PHE A 376 -7.45 -1.79 24.83
N ALA A 377 -6.38 -1.74 24.04
CA ALA A 377 -5.05 -1.44 24.54
C ALA A 377 -5.00 0.02 25.02
N PRO A 378 -4.28 0.32 26.11
CA PRO A 378 -4.09 1.69 26.57
C PRO A 378 -3.48 2.53 25.44
N PRO A 379 -3.97 3.76 25.23
CA PRO A 379 -3.43 4.65 24.21
C PRO A 379 -1.97 5.01 24.53
N ARG A 380 -1.24 5.36 23.49
CA ARG A 380 0.17 5.78 23.57
C ARG A 380 0.40 6.99 24.45
#